data_AF-D6PK05-F1
#
_entry.id   AF-D6PK05-F1
#
_cell.length_a   1.000
_cell.length_b   1.000
_cell.length_c   1.000
_cell.angle_alpha   90.00
_cell.angle_beta   90.00
_cell.angle_gamma   90.00
#
_symmetry.space_group_name_H-M   'P 1'
#
loop_
_entity.id
_entity.type
_entity.pdbx_description
1 polymer ?
#
loop_
_entity_poly.entity_id
_entity_poly.type
_entity_poly.pdbx_seq_one_letter_code
_entity_poly.pdbx_strand_id
1 'polypeptide(L)'
;MLTEEYLKEHFITAHFCDSERQNIEILMTNEDKSMTIPYVIPFDEKDVKFQALQTVFTVDQLHEATYQQKKDERRDFENTVLEIAKKDGLIMDSNKIDTKFYPRVVEAIFGDEENLDHVFALKLAIFELDGIKDSKKEELKKKLRQSKTKRDIIATACQILENS
;
A
#
# COMPACT_ATOMS: atom_id res chain seq x y z
N MET A 1 -26.62 8.10 30.40
CA MET A 1 -27.45 7.19 29.56
C MET A 1 -27.57 7.86 28.21
N LEU A 2 -27.52 7.15 27.09
CA LEU A 2 -27.72 7.77 25.77
C LEU A 2 -29.16 8.28 25.69
N THR A 3 -29.34 9.60 25.53
CA THR A 3 -30.65 10.25 25.44
C THR A 3 -30.76 11.08 24.16
N GLU A 4 -31.98 11.34 23.73
CA GLU A 4 -32.27 12.22 22.59
C GLU A 4 -31.66 13.63 22.78
N GLU A 5 -31.80 14.22 23.96
CA GLU A 5 -31.24 15.56 24.25
C GLU A 5 -29.73 15.58 24.10
N TYR A 6 -29.04 14.54 24.59
CA TYR A 6 -27.60 14.45 24.48
C TYR A 6 -27.15 14.32 23.03
N LEU A 7 -27.83 13.47 22.25
CA LEU A 7 -27.51 13.25 20.85
C LEU A 7 -27.72 14.52 19.99
N LYS A 8 -28.73 15.33 20.28
CA LYS A 8 -28.95 16.59 19.52
C LYS A 8 -27.77 17.56 19.60
N GLU A 9 -27.02 17.56 20.71
CA GLU A 9 -25.90 18.47 20.90
C GLU A 9 -24.53 17.83 20.61
N HIS A 10 -24.38 16.54 20.87
CA HIS A 10 -23.07 15.87 20.89
C HIS A 10 -22.89 14.81 19.80
N PHE A 11 -23.91 14.53 18.99
CA PHE A 11 -23.80 13.53 17.91
C PHE A 11 -22.81 13.97 16.82
N ILE A 12 -21.96 13.04 16.39
CA ILE A 12 -21.01 13.23 15.28
C ILE A 12 -21.44 12.38 14.09
N THR A 13 -21.51 11.06 14.27
CA THR A 13 -21.89 10.10 13.22
C THR A 13 -22.26 8.76 13.84
N ALA A 14 -22.86 7.87 13.05
CA ALA A 14 -23.07 6.48 13.41
C ALA A 14 -22.85 5.56 12.21
N HIS A 15 -22.45 4.32 12.48
CA HIS A 15 -22.18 3.32 11.44
C HIS A 15 -22.36 1.90 11.98
N PHE A 16 -22.58 0.92 11.11
CA PHE A 16 -22.57 -0.48 11.50
C PHE A 16 -21.13 -0.94 11.74
N CYS A 17 -20.85 -1.44 12.94
CA CYS A 17 -19.51 -1.89 13.34
C CYS A 17 -19.26 -3.38 13.07
N ASP A 18 -20.27 -4.14 12.64
CA ASP A 18 -20.14 -5.54 12.26
C ASP A 18 -20.63 -5.83 10.83
N SER A 19 -20.18 -6.96 10.30
CA SER A 19 -20.50 -7.41 8.94
C SER A 19 -21.97 -7.78 8.76
N GLU A 20 -22.63 -8.23 9.83
CA GLU A 20 -24.03 -8.67 9.84
C GLU A 20 -25.00 -7.48 10.01
N ARG A 21 -24.47 -6.27 10.24
CA ARG A 21 -25.22 -5.04 10.53
C ARG A 21 -26.15 -5.17 11.74
N GLN A 22 -25.69 -5.85 12.78
CA GLN A 22 -26.46 -6.07 14.01
C GLN A 22 -26.20 -5.02 15.08
N ASN A 23 -25.05 -4.35 15.04
CA ASN A 23 -24.61 -3.37 16.03
C ASN A 23 -24.20 -2.09 15.33
N ILE A 24 -24.56 -0.97 15.96
CA ILE A 24 -24.27 0.38 15.52
C ILE A 24 -23.32 0.98 16.53
N GLU A 25 -22.19 1.48 16.05
CA GLU A 25 -21.33 2.36 16.82
C GLU A 25 -21.75 3.81 16.55
N ILE A 26 -22.04 4.53 17.63
CA ILE A 26 -22.35 5.95 17.64
C ILE A 26 -21.11 6.68 18.14
N LEU A 27 -20.64 7.65 17.36
CA LEU A 27 -19.59 8.56 17.77
C LEU A 27 -20.22 9.87 18.23
N MET A 28 -19.91 10.25 19.46
CA MET A 28 -20.40 11.48 20.07
C MET A 28 -19.27 12.20 20.80
N THR A 29 -19.39 13.51 20.99
CA THR A 29 -18.46 14.25 21.85
C THR A 29 -18.81 14.06 23.32
N ASN A 30 -17.85 14.25 24.23
CA ASN A 30 -18.15 14.51 25.64
C ASN A 30 -18.84 15.88 25.84
N GLU A 31 -19.31 16.16 27.07
CA GLU A 31 -19.99 17.41 27.44
C GLU A 31 -19.17 18.65 27.07
N ASP A 32 -17.85 18.61 27.31
CA ASP A 32 -16.92 19.72 27.01
C ASP A 32 -16.45 19.77 25.54
N LYS A 33 -16.92 18.84 24.68
CA LYS A 33 -16.53 18.71 23.26
C LYS A 33 -15.02 18.57 23.01
N SER A 34 -14.28 18.10 24.00
CA SER A 34 -12.83 17.90 23.95
C SER A 34 -12.41 16.52 23.44
N MET A 35 -13.31 15.52 23.50
CA MET A 35 -13.00 14.15 23.11
C MET A 35 -14.18 13.49 22.42
N THR A 36 -13.89 12.57 21.49
CA THR A 36 -14.87 11.67 20.88
C THR A 36 -14.98 10.39 21.70
N ILE A 37 -16.22 10.00 22.01
CA ILE A 37 -16.60 8.82 22.77
C ILE A 37 -17.39 7.88 21.84
N PRO A 38 -16.95 6.61 21.69
CA PRO A 38 -17.74 5.60 21.01
C PRO A 38 -18.79 5.00 21.96
N TYR A 39 -19.96 4.71 21.41
CA TYR A 39 -21.04 4.03 22.14
C TYR A 39 -21.76 3.04 21.23
N VAL A 40 -21.77 1.76 21.60
CA VAL A 40 -22.33 0.68 20.77
C VAL A 40 -23.74 0.31 21.23
N ILE A 41 -24.67 0.21 20.28
CA ILE A 41 -26.05 -0.24 20.50
C ILE A 41 -26.44 -1.32 19.49
N PRO A 42 -27.40 -2.21 19.83
CA PRO A 42 -27.98 -3.10 18.83
C PRO A 42 -28.85 -2.34 17.83
N PHE A 43 -28.90 -2.81 16.59
CA PHE A 43 -29.86 -2.38 15.59
C PHE A 43 -31.23 -3.05 15.86
N ASP A 44 -32.00 -2.43 16.75
CA ASP A 44 -33.34 -2.88 17.13
C ASP A 44 -34.29 -1.68 17.21
N GLU A 45 -35.31 -1.65 16.34
CA GLU A 45 -36.33 -0.59 16.30
C GLU A 45 -37.11 -0.43 17.62
N LYS A 46 -37.10 -1.46 18.48
CA LYS A 46 -37.75 -1.43 19.79
C LYS A 46 -36.83 -0.92 20.90
N ASP A 47 -35.52 -0.82 20.68
CA ASP A 47 -34.60 -0.28 21.69
C ASP A 47 -34.74 1.25 21.77
N VAL A 48 -34.98 1.75 22.98
CA VAL A 48 -35.14 3.19 23.27
C VAL A 48 -33.93 4.02 22.83
N LYS A 49 -32.72 3.44 22.82
CA LYS A 49 -31.47 4.09 22.39
C LYS A 49 -31.40 4.21 20.88
N PHE A 50 -31.90 3.20 20.16
CA PHE A 50 -32.01 3.27 18.70
C PHE A 50 -33.07 4.29 18.28
N GLN A 51 -34.21 4.33 18.98
CA GLN A 51 -35.22 5.37 18.79
C GLN A 51 -34.66 6.78 19.03
N ALA A 52 -33.81 6.95 20.05
CA ALA A 52 -33.10 8.21 20.27
C ALA A 52 -32.15 8.56 19.11
N LEU A 53 -31.39 7.59 18.57
CA LEU A 53 -30.54 7.81 17.39
C LEU A 53 -31.37 8.25 16.16
N GLN A 54 -32.54 7.65 15.94
CA GLN A 54 -33.42 7.98 14.81
C GLN A 54 -33.90 9.43 14.81
N THR A 55 -33.84 10.14 15.95
CA THR A 55 -34.19 11.57 16.04
C THR A 55 -33.16 12.49 15.39
N VAL A 56 -31.90 12.04 15.27
CA VAL A 56 -30.77 12.82 14.73
C VAL A 56 -30.14 12.18 13.49
N PHE A 57 -30.41 10.90 13.23
CA PHE A 57 -29.76 10.14 12.16
C PHE A 57 -30.66 9.05 11.59
N THR A 58 -30.86 9.08 10.27
CA THR A 58 -31.74 8.14 9.57
C THR A 58 -31.03 6.82 9.25
N VAL A 59 -31.81 5.76 8.99
CA VAL A 59 -31.28 4.46 8.56
C VAL A 59 -30.55 4.55 7.21
N ASP A 60 -31.03 5.40 6.29
CA ASP A 60 -30.36 5.64 5.01
C ASP A 60 -29.00 6.30 5.21
N GLN A 61 -28.92 7.33 6.06
CA GLN A 61 -27.65 7.96 6.43
C GLN A 61 -26.71 6.98 7.14
N LEU A 62 -27.24 6.06 7.95
CA LEU A 62 -26.47 5.00 8.59
C LEU A 62 -25.84 4.06 7.56
N HIS A 63 -26.58 3.66 6.53
CA HIS A 63 -26.03 2.85 5.44
C HIS A 63 -24.97 3.61 4.63
N GLU A 64 -25.21 4.89 4.32
CA GLU A 64 -24.26 5.72 3.61
C GLU A 64 -22.97 5.95 4.40
N ALA A 65 -23.08 6.32 5.69
CA ALA A 65 -21.94 6.51 6.58
C ALA A 65 -21.12 5.23 6.74
N THR A 66 -21.79 4.08 6.88
CA THR A 66 -21.12 2.77 6.94
C THR A 66 -20.36 2.47 5.63
N TYR A 67 -20.94 2.77 4.48
CA TYR A 67 -20.28 2.59 3.19
C TYR A 67 -19.05 3.49 3.06
N GLN A 68 -19.21 4.77 3.41
CA GLN A 68 -18.15 5.76 3.29
C GLN A 68 -16.98 5.44 4.21
N GLN A 69 -17.25 5.06 5.47
CA GLN A 69 -16.22 4.62 6.40
C GLN A 69 -15.45 3.40 5.88
N LYS A 70 -16.14 2.34 5.43
CA LYS A 70 -15.45 1.15 4.89
C LYS A 70 -14.59 1.49 3.68
N LYS A 71 -15.02 2.44 2.86
CA LYS A 71 -14.26 2.94 1.71
C LYS A 71 -13.02 3.73 2.15
N ASP A 72 -13.17 4.60 3.14
CA ASP A 72 -12.06 5.40 3.68
C ASP A 72 -11.04 4.53 4.43
N GLU A 73 -11.49 3.61 5.29
CA GLU A 73 -10.64 2.61 5.97
C GLU A 73 -9.84 1.78 4.98
N ARG A 74 -10.48 1.32 3.90
CA ARG A 74 -9.79 0.58 2.83
C ARG A 74 -8.72 1.44 2.16
N ARG A 75 -9.06 2.69 1.81
CA ARG A 75 -8.11 3.62 1.19
C ARG A 75 -6.90 3.86 2.09
N ASP A 76 -7.15 4.10 3.37
CA ASP A 76 -6.10 4.44 4.34
C ASP A 76 -5.20 3.22 4.64
N PHE A 77 -5.78 2.03 4.67
CA PHE A 77 -5.03 0.78 4.71
C PHE A 77 -4.16 0.58 3.47
N GLU A 78 -4.72 0.74 2.26
CA GLU A 78 -3.97 0.65 0.99
C GLU A 78 -2.82 1.66 0.97
N ASN A 79 -3.04 2.91 1.40
CA ASN A 79 -2.00 3.94 1.51
C ASN A 79 -0.90 3.54 2.48
N THR A 80 -1.27 3.04 3.67
CA THR A 80 -0.30 2.58 4.68
C THR A 80 0.55 1.44 4.16
N VAL A 81 -0.06 0.47 3.49
CA VAL A 81 0.65 -0.66 2.85
C VAL A 81 1.62 -0.16 1.79
N LEU A 82 1.20 0.77 0.93
CA LEU A 82 2.06 1.37 -0.09
C LEU A 82 3.23 2.15 0.52
N GLU A 83 3.01 2.89 1.60
CA GLU A 83 4.08 3.61 2.30
C GLU A 83 5.11 2.67 2.92
N ILE A 84 4.65 1.61 3.59
CA ILE A 84 5.53 0.56 4.14
C ILE A 84 6.32 -0.09 3.00
N ALA A 85 5.64 -0.49 1.93
CA ALA A 85 6.29 -1.12 0.78
C ALA A 85 7.32 -0.20 0.10
N LYS A 86 7.06 1.12 0.02
CA LYS A 86 8.06 2.10 -0.43
C LYS A 86 9.23 2.22 0.53
N LYS A 87 8.98 2.34 1.84
CA LYS A 87 10.00 2.46 2.90
C LYS A 87 10.93 1.24 2.95
N ASP A 88 10.39 0.06 2.68
CA ASP A 88 11.13 -1.19 2.65
C ASP A 88 11.82 -1.43 1.30
N GLY A 89 11.51 -0.63 0.27
CA GLY A 89 12.07 -0.75 -1.08
C GLY A 89 11.44 -1.86 -1.93
N LEU A 90 10.23 -2.32 -1.56
CA LEU A 90 9.43 -3.30 -2.31
C LEU A 90 8.77 -2.69 -3.55
N ILE A 91 8.43 -1.40 -3.50
CA ILE A 91 7.88 -0.66 -4.65
C ILE A 91 8.93 0.35 -5.12
N MET A 92 9.28 0.27 -6.40
CA MET A 92 10.24 1.16 -7.03
C MET A 92 9.52 2.42 -7.54
N ASP A 93 9.87 3.58 -6.97
CA ASP A 93 9.60 4.87 -7.61
C ASP A 93 10.83 5.23 -8.43
N SER A 94 10.73 5.18 -9.77
CA SER A 94 11.85 5.42 -10.69
C SER A 94 12.52 6.79 -10.49
N ASN A 95 11.82 7.73 -9.85
CA ASN A 95 12.29 9.11 -9.66
C ASN A 95 12.95 9.35 -8.30
N LYS A 96 12.91 8.39 -7.37
CA LYS A 96 13.48 8.51 -6.02
C LYS A 96 14.11 7.20 -5.58
N ILE A 97 15.31 6.92 -6.10
CA ILE A 97 16.13 5.80 -5.62
C ILE A 97 16.64 6.17 -4.20
N ASP A 98 16.02 5.60 -3.17
CA ASP A 98 16.51 5.68 -1.79
C ASP A 98 17.81 4.88 -1.64
N THR A 99 18.73 5.33 -0.79
CA THR A 99 19.94 4.61 -0.35
C THR A 99 19.70 3.14 0.03
N LYS A 100 18.51 2.81 0.56
CA LYS A 100 18.10 1.43 0.87
C LYS A 100 17.93 0.51 -0.34
N PHE A 101 17.89 1.06 -1.55
CA PHE A 101 17.85 0.31 -2.79
C PHE A 101 19.17 -0.41 -3.08
N TYR A 102 20.30 0.23 -2.81
CA TYR A 102 21.61 -0.32 -3.16
C TYR A 102 21.90 -1.68 -2.51
N PRO A 103 21.59 -1.91 -1.21
CA PRO A 103 21.67 -3.26 -0.62
C PRO A 103 20.89 -4.32 -1.40
N ARG A 104 19.67 -4.01 -1.87
CA ARG A 104 18.87 -4.96 -2.67
C ARG A 104 19.46 -5.23 -4.04
N VAL A 105 20.05 -4.22 -4.68
CA VAL A 105 20.78 -4.42 -5.95
C VAL A 105 21.98 -5.34 -5.74
N VAL A 106 22.71 -5.14 -4.65
CA VAL A 106 23.83 -6.02 -4.28
C VAL A 106 23.33 -7.44 -4.02
N GLU A 107 22.26 -7.63 -3.26
CA GLU A 107 21.68 -8.96 -3.03
C GLU A 107 21.15 -9.59 -4.31
N ALA A 108 20.50 -8.83 -5.19
CA ALA A 108 19.98 -9.35 -6.46
C ALA A 108 21.11 -9.77 -7.42
N ILE A 109 22.24 -9.07 -7.43
CA ILE A 109 23.38 -9.38 -8.32
C ILE A 109 24.28 -10.45 -7.70
N PHE A 110 24.49 -10.40 -6.39
CA PHE A 110 25.51 -11.18 -5.67
C PHE A 110 24.95 -12.24 -4.70
N GLY A 111 23.67 -12.20 -4.33
CA GLY A 111 23.07 -13.14 -3.36
C GLY A 111 22.46 -14.40 -3.97
N ASP A 112 21.84 -14.30 -5.16
CA ASP A 112 21.16 -15.42 -5.83
C ASP A 112 21.82 -15.70 -7.20
N GLU A 113 22.73 -16.67 -7.26
CA GLU A 113 23.54 -16.92 -8.47
C GLU A 113 22.81 -17.76 -9.54
N GLU A 114 21.71 -18.45 -9.22
CA GLU A 114 21.21 -19.56 -10.06
C GLU A 114 19.83 -19.34 -10.72
N ASN A 115 19.16 -18.21 -10.48
CA ASN A 115 17.90 -17.92 -11.18
C ASN A 115 18.14 -17.61 -12.67
N LEU A 116 17.95 -18.62 -13.53
CA LEU A 116 18.13 -18.57 -14.99
C LEU A 116 17.26 -17.52 -15.68
N ASP A 117 16.02 -17.32 -15.22
CA ASP A 117 15.11 -16.32 -15.81
C ASP A 117 15.64 -14.91 -15.56
N HIS A 118 16.15 -14.65 -14.34
CA HIS A 118 16.77 -13.37 -14.02
C HIS A 118 18.07 -13.13 -14.82
N VAL A 119 18.87 -14.17 -15.03
CA VAL A 119 20.08 -14.11 -15.88
C VAL A 119 19.70 -13.75 -17.32
N PHE A 120 18.63 -14.34 -17.85
CA PHE A 120 18.16 -14.05 -19.20
C PHE A 120 17.59 -12.64 -19.34
N ALA A 121 16.72 -12.23 -18.42
CA ALA A 121 16.13 -10.88 -18.40
C ALA A 121 17.21 -9.79 -18.29
N LEU A 122 18.22 -9.99 -17.44
CA LEU A 122 19.34 -9.06 -17.28
C LEU A 122 20.16 -8.91 -18.58
N LYS A 123 20.41 -10.00 -19.30
CA LYS A 123 21.10 -9.94 -20.60
C LYS A 123 20.31 -9.10 -21.60
N LEU A 124 19.02 -9.35 -21.74
CA LEU A 124 18.17 -8.58 -22.67
C LEU A 124 18.24 -7.10 -22.36
N ALA A 125 18.03 -6.71 -21.10
CA ALA A 125 18.09 -5.30 -20.70
C ALA A 125 19.45 -4.64 -21.01
N ILE A 126 20.55 -5.35 -20.79
CA ILE A 126 21.91 -4.84 -21.06
C ILE A 126 22.18 -4.73 -22.57
N PHE A 127 21.64 -5.63 -23.40
CA PHE A 127 21.80 -5.56 -24.85
C PHE A 127 21.04 -4.40 -25.50
N GLU A 128 20.03 -3.83 -24.83
CA GLU A 128 19.31 -2.64 -25.28
C GLU A 128 20.04 -1.32 -24.97
N LEU A 129 21.11 -1.35 -24.16
CA LEU A 129 21.92 -0.15 -23.93
C LEU A 129 22.67 0.23 -25.21
N ASP A 130 22.48 1.45 -25.71
CA ASP A 130 23.09 1.94 -26.96
C ASP A 130 24.61 1.67 -27.02
N GLY A 131 25.33 1.95 -25.92
CA GLY A 131 26.77 1.71 -25.82
C GLY A 131 27.20 0.24 -25.95
N ILE A 132 26.30 -0.72 -25.74
CA ILE A 132 26.56 -2.16 -25.91
C ILE A 132 26.01 -2.66 -27.24
N LYS A 133 24.80 -2.20 -27.61
CA LYS A 133 24.15 -2.50 -28.88
C LYS A 133 25.02 -2.12 -30.07
N ASP A 134 25.55 -0.90 -30.06
CA ASP A 134 26.36 -0.33 -31.14
C ASP A 134 27.86 -0.64 -31.00
N SER A 135 28.26 -1.32 -29.92
CA SER A 135 29.65 -1.73 -29.73
C SER A 135 30.09 -2.75 -30.78
N LYS A 136 31.28 -2.53 -31.35
CA LYS A 136 31.97 -3.44 -32.30
C LYS A 136 32.74 -4.56 -31.61
N LYS A 137 32.72 -4.64 -30.27
CA LYS A 137 33.48 -5.63 -29.50
C LYS A 137 32.77 -6.98 -29.49
N GLU A 138 32.74 -7.64 -30.65
CA GLU A 138 32.00 -8.90 -30.87
C GLU A 138 32.41 -10.01 -29.89
N GLU A 139 33.70 -10.13 -29.54
CA GLU A 139 34.17 -11.12 -28.56
C GLU A 139 33.59 -10.89 -27.15
N LEU A 140 33.51 -9.63 -26.71
CA LEU A 140 32.90 -9.30 -25.42
C LEU A 140 31.38 -9.46 -25.46
N LYS A 141 30.72 -9.13 -26.57
CA LYS A 141 29.28 -9.38 -26.75
C LYS A 141 28.97 -10.88 -26.75
N LYS A 142 29.81 -11.69 -27.38
CA LYS A 142 29.70 -13.16 -27.33
C LYS A 142 29.87 -13.68 -25.91
N LYS A 143 30.88 -13.19 -25.18
CA LYS A 143 31.09 -13.51 -23.75
C LYS A 143 29.86 -13.14 -22.91
N LEU A 144 29.30 -11.94 -23.11
CA LEU A 144 28.08 -11.47 -22.43
C LEU A 144 26.88 -12.38 -22.67
N ARG A 145 26.67 -12.87 -23.90
CA ARG A 145 25.62 -13.86 -24.23
C ARG A 145 25.82 -15.18 -23.50
N GLN A 146 27.07 -15.62 -23.34
CA GLN A 146 27.44 -16.90 -22.74
C GLN A 146 27.54 -16.87 -21.21
N SER A 147 27.61 -15.70 -20.59
CA SER A 147 27.69 -15.55 -19.13
C SER A 147 26.57 -16.31 -18.41
N LYS A 148 26.92 -17.06 -17.37
CA LYS A 148 25.96 -17.89 -16.62
C LYS A 148 25.46 -17.22 -15.35
N THR A 149 26.19 -16.24 -14.84
CA THR A 149 25.89 -15.56 -13.57
C THR A 149 25.57 -14.09 -13.82
N LYS A 150 24.76 -13.48 -12.94
CA LYS A 150 24.45 -12.05 -12.98
C LYS A 150 25.73 -11.20 -12.84
N ARG A 151 26.68 -11.62 -12.01
CA ARG A 151 27.97 -10.97 -11.81
C ARG A 151 28.81 -10.90 -13.09
N ASP A 152 28.95 -12.02 -13.81
CA ASP A 152 29.72 -12.08 -15.06
C ASP A 152 29.11 -11.22 -16.16
N ILE A 153 27.77 -11.14 -16.20
CA ILE A 153 27.06 -10.28 -17.13
C ILE A 153 27.43 -8.81 -16.86
N ILE A 154 27.30 -8.34 -15.62
CA ILE A 154 27.61 -6.94 -15.25
C ILE A 154 29.08 -6.63 -15.51
N ALA A 155 30.01 -7.50 -15.10
CA ALA A 155 31.44 -7.28 -15.32
C ALA A 155 31.79 -7.17 -16.82
N THR A 156 31.21 -8.03 -17.66
CA THR A 156 31.45 -7.99 -19.11
C THR A 156 30.82 -6.74 -19.74
N ALA A 157 29.64 -6.31 -19.28
CA ALA A 157 29.00 -5.08 -19.72
C ALA A 157 29.87 -3.84 -19.41
N CYS A 158 30.43 -3.75 -18.19
CA CYS A 158 31.36 -2.68 -17.83
C CYS A 158 32.59 -2.66 -18.75
N GLN A 159 33.19 -3.82 -19.07
CA GLN A 159 34.34 -3.90 -20.00
C GLN A 159 34.00 -3.40 -21.42
N ILE A 160 32.78 -3.67 -21.88
CA ILE A 160 32.30 -3.14 -23.15
C ILE A 160 32.21 -1.62 -23.08
N LEU A 161 31.65 -1.08 -21.99
CA LEU A 161 31.43 0.36 -21.82
C LEU A 161 32.71 1.16 -21.52
N GLU A 162 33.65 0.63 -20.73
CA GLU A 162 34.91 1.29 -20.34
C GLU A 162 35.83 1.62 -21.51
N ASN A 163 35.71 0.90 -22.63
CA ASN A 163 36.53 1.19 -23.82
C ASN A 163 35.65 1.60 -25.02
N SER A 164 34.58 2.36 -24.77
CA SER A 164 33.69 2.92 -25.80
C SER A 164 34.15 4.31 -26.22
#